data_AF-A0A9W4HTK2-F1
#
_entry.id   AF-A0A9W4HTK2-F1
#
_cell.length_a   1.000
_cell.length_b   1.000
_cell.length_c   1.000
_cell.angle_alpha   90.00
_cell.angle_beta   90.00
_cell.angle_gamma   90.00
#
_symmetry.space_group_name_H-M   'P 1'
#
loop_
_entity.id
_entity.type
_entity.pdbx_description
1 polymer ?
#
loop_
_entity_poly.entity_id
_entity_poly.type
_entity_poly.pdbx_seq_one_letter_code
_entity_poly.pdbx_strand_id
1 'polypeptide(L)'
;MLRDSDIDSLNGHLASFSLQQQKQHENLQDLLGQFKSLLDDYSSLKSDYEEVKDGREKYKRQARGQFKEHFLKNGSEGGINAARELSDSVRELMHSTMGMQADQCRIMVRVYANVLGLSKALARAGLMGHEARSLSPFTSSFTRAQELFDFVDAAEKKEGSDFKIRGKERLHEICRPVLIHVGHIEMFRLFADANQCRHIYFAGCHDTGYGSLLTPYRGSDRITLIKAAGFHREFEALGLPIKELPSVFASSPLTTNKPPTGPAAAKAGGNGTNGMSNHSISPNGVTKPICKHFQKGICKFGNGCNKQHVMPNQSLTHLPSKNTPVSPKSSTKSTSSFWTSPTAVGRTEEFLRSMLPLPSIKTEEFIPVNKEGDRIDPYYPQPSAEAFEEYHSRAKEHKVCNSYHLSGECGDMSCPYDHTDVTNTVIEVLRWMLLQHPCSRSGACRSIKCYMGHLCQKPGCKAVKSWQCRFNQNAHTLDLRIARWDVPTDQDEIVDQWSVSDGSIGEHSPISLELD
;
A
#
# COMPACT_ATOMS: atom_id res chain seq x y z
N MET A 1 75.80 -33.35 12.19
CA MET A 1 75.20 -34.11 11.07
C MET A 1 73.83 -34.55 11.52
N LEU A 2 72.77 -34.20 10.79
CA LEU A 2 71.41 -34.72 11.04
C LEU A 2 71.44 -36.24 10.86
N ARG A 3 70.73 -36.97 11.72
CA ARG A 3 70.68 -38.44 11.61
C ARG A 3 69.72 -38.77 10.46
N ASP A 4 70.10 -39.71 9.60
CA ASP A 4 69.27 -40.11 8.45
C ASP A 4 67.85 -40.54 8.87
N SER A 5 67.70 -41.09 10.08
CA SER A 5 66.41 -41.43 10.69
C SER A 5 65.46 -40.24 10.90
N ASP A 6 65.99 -39.06 11.21
CA ASP A 6 65.19 -37.85 11.41
C ASP A 6 64.67 -37.31 10.06
N ILE A 7 65.46 -37.48 9.00
CA ILE A 7 65.11 -37.07 7.63
C ILE A 7 64.03 -37.99 7.05
N ASP A 8 64.15 -39.30 7.25
CA ASP A 8 63.17 -40.27 6.78
C ASP A 8 61.82 -40.11 7.47
N SER A 9 61.80 -39.81 8.78
CA SER A 9 60.57 -39.49 9.51
C SER A 9 59.88 -38.24 8.97
N LEU A 10 60.65 -37.19 8.67
CA LEU A 10 60.10 -35.94 8.13
C LEU A 10 59.52 -36.13 6.71
N ASN A 11 60.19 -36.93 5.87
CA ASN A 11 59.70 -37.30 4.54
C ASN A 11 58.38 -38.10 4.62
N GLY A 12 58.26 -39.01 5.59
CA GLY A 12 57.00 -39.72 5.85
C GLY A 12 55.85 -38.78 6.22
N HIS A 13 56.11 -37.80 7.10
CA HIS A 13 55.12 -36.80 7.47
C HIS A 13 54.72 -35.91 6.27
N LEU A 14 55.69 -35.45 5.47
CA LEU A 14 55.43 -34.68 4.25
C LEU A 14 54.56 -35.44 3.24
N ALA A 15 54.84 -36.72 3.01
CA ALA A 15 54.03 -37.56 2.13
C ALA A 15 52.60 -37.73 2.66
N SER A 16 52.44 -37.96 3.97
CA SER A 16 51.11 -38.07 4.60
C SER A 16 50.31 -36.77 4.51
N PHE A 17 50.96 -35.62 4.69
CA PHE A 17 50.35 -34.30 4.62
C PHE A 17 49.90 -33.96 3.19
N SER A 18 50.74 -34.26 2.19
CA SER A 18 50.40 -34.09 0.77
C SER A 18 49.16 -34.91 0.38
N LEU A 19 49.09 -36.17 0.83
CA LEU A 19 47.97 -37.06 0.54
C LEU A 19 46.68 -36.61 1.25
N GLN A 20 46.79 -36.07 2.46
CA GLN A 20 45.67 -35.46 3.19
C GLN A 20 45.17 -34.18 2.50
N GLN A 21 46.08 -33.35 2.00
CA GLN A 21 45.73 -32.14 1.25
C GLN A 21 44.99 -32.48 -0.05
N GLN A 22 45.45 -33.49 -0.79
CA GLN A 22 44.79 -33.93 -2.01
C GLN A 22 43.38 -34.43 -1.74
N LYS A 23 43.18 -35.23 -0.67
CA LYS A 23 41.86 -35.70 -0.26
C LYS A 23 40.92 -34.55 0.16
N GLN A 24 41.44 -33.52 0.82
CA GLN A 24 40.65 -32.33 1.14
C GLN A 24 40.23 -31.56 -0.12
N HIS A 25 41.11 -31.47 -1.12
CA HIS A 25 40.80 -30.82 -2.38
C HIS A 25 39.68 -31.54 -3.15
N GLU A 26 39.74 -32.87 -3.22
CA GLU A 26 38.70 -33.70 -3.86
C GLU A 26 37.35 -33.56 -3.16
N ASN A 27 37.32 -33.61 -1.83
CA ASN A 27 36.09 -33.40 -1.06
C ASN A 27 35.48 -32.01 -1.28
N LEU A 28 36.32 -30.98 -1.40
CA LEU A 28 35.85 -29.61 -1.66
C LEU A 28 35.24 -29.50 -3.07
N GLN A 29 35.86 -30.12 -4.07
CA GLN A 29 35.30 -30.16 -5.43
C GLN A 29 33.95 -30.88 -5.49
N ASP A 30 33.82 -32.00 -4.78
CA ASP A 30 32.54 -32.73 -4.72
C ASP A 30 31.45 -31.88 -4.05
N LEU A 31 31.76 -31.21 -2.94
CA LEU A 31 30.83 -30.32 -2.25
C LEU A 31 30.38 -29.15 -3.14
N LEU A 32 31.30 -28.55 -3.89
CA LEU A 32 30.98 -27.50 -4.86
C LEU A 32 30.09 -28.01 -6.00
N GLY A 33 30.31 -29.25 -6.45
CA GLY A 33 29.47 -29.93 -7.43
C GLY A 33 28.02 -30.11 -6.93
N GLN A 34 27.86 -30.61 -5.71
CA GLN A 34 26.55 -30.78 -5.08
C GLN A 34 25.82 -29.44 -4.89
N PHE A 35 26.54 -28.39 -4.46
CA PHE A 35 25.97 -27.07 -4.30
C PHE A 35 25.48 -26.48 -5.63
N LYS A 36 26.23 -26.69 -6.73
CA LYS A 36 25.82 -26.25 -8.06
C LYS A 36 24.56 -26.96 -8.54
N SER A 37 24.47 -28.28 -8.36
CA SER A 37 23.26 -29.04 -8.70
C SER A 37 22.02 -28.51 -7.96
N LEU A 38 22.17 -28.18 -6.68
CA LEU A 38 21.08 -27.67 -5.86
C LEU A 38 20.60 -26.28 -6.33
N LEU A 39 21.52 -25.43 -6.81
CA LEU A 39 21.17 -24.13 -7.39
C LEU A 39 20.37 -24.29 -8.68
N ASP A 40 20.76 -25.22 -9.54
CA ASP A 40 20.07 -25.50 -10.79
C ASP A 40 18.64 -26.00 -10.52
N ASP A 41 18.46 -26.93 -9.58
CA ASP A 41 17.15 -27.44 -9.16
C ASP A 41 16.25 -26.32 -8.59
N TYR A 42 16.81 -25.45 -7.75
CA TYR A 42 16.09 -24.30 -7.20
C TYR A 42 15.65 -23.31 -8.29
N SER A 43 16.51 -23.08 -9.29
CA SER A 43 16.21 -22.19 -10.41
C SER A 43 15.05 -22.71 -11.26
N SER A 44 15.03 -24.03 -11.54
CA SER A 44 13.95 -24.69 -12.28
C SER A 44 12.64 -24.58 -11.52
N LEU A 45 12.65 -24.92 -10.23
CA LEU A 45 11.45 -24.89 -9.40
C LEU A 45 10.87 -23.47 -9.26
N LYS A 46 11.74 -22.45 -9.20
CA LYS A 46 11.33 -21.05 -9.19
C LYS A 46 10.65 -20.66 -10.50
N SER A 47 11.20 -21.07 -11.64
CA SER A 47 10.61 -20.84 -12.97
C SER A 47 9.21 -21.45 -13.07
N ASP A 48 9.06 -22.73 -12.66
CA ASP A 48 7.78 -23.43 -12.68
C ASP A 48 6.73 -22.73 -11.80
N TYR A 49 7.15 -22.22 -10.64
CA TYR A 49 6.28 -21.45 -9.75
C TYR A 49 5.82 -20.12 -10.38
N GLU A 50 6.73 -19.40 -11.05
CA GLU A 50 6.41 -18.15 -11.74
C GLU A 50 5.43 -18.37 -12.90
N GLU A 51 5.57 -19.44 -13.67
CA GLU A 51 4.65 -19.77 -14.77
C GLU A 51 3.23 -20.08 -14.26
N VAL A 52 3.12 -20.90 -13.20
CA VAL A 52 1.83 -21.22 -12.58
C VAL A 52 1.18 -19.97 -11.97
N LYS A 53 1.96 -19.08 -11.35
CA LYS A 53 1.48 -17.79 -10.83
C LYS A 53 0.94 -16.91 -11.95
N ASP A 54 1.67 -16.77 -13.06
CA ASP A 54 1.28 -15.93 -14.19
C ASP A 54 0.01 -16.46 -14.88
N GLY A 55 -0.13 -17.80 -14.95
CA GLY A 55 -1.38 -18.46 -15.33
C GLY A 55 -2.54 -18.04 -14.42
N ARG A 56 -2.38 -18.17 -13.09
CA ARG A 56 -3.42 -17.80 -12.12
C ARG A 56 -3.82 -16.32 -12.19
N GLU A 57 -2.87 -15.42 -12.40
CA GLU A 57 -3.16 -13.99 -12.58
C GLU A 57 -3.93 -13.68 -13.87
N LYS A 58 -3.63 -14.38 -14.97
CA LYS A 58 -4.39 -14.25 -16.23
C LYS A 58 -5.84 -14.72 -16.06
N TYR A 59 -6.09 -15.81 -15.35
CA TYR A 59 -7.46 -16.27 -15.03
C TYR A 59 -8.20 -15.29 -14.09
N LYS A 60 -7.52 -14.70 -13.10
CA LYS A 60 -8.09 -13.64 -12.23
C LYS A 60 -8.50 -12.37 -12.99
N ARG A 61 -7.90 -12.10 -14.15
CA ARG A 61 -8.27 -10.96 -15.01
C ARG A 61 -9.53 -11.25 -15.86
N GLN A 62 -9.83 -12.52 -16.14
CA GLN A 62 -10.93 -12.94 -17.01
C GLN A 62 -12.21 -13.32 -16.24
N ALA A 63 -12.08 -13.83 -15.02
CA ALA A 63 -13.20 -14.27 -14.19
C ALA A 63 -13.52 -13.25 -13.10
N ARG A 64 -14.48 -12.35 -13.34
CA ARG A 64 -15.08 -11.54 -12.26
C ARG A 64 -16.59 -11.66 -12.35
N GLY A 65 -17.22 -12.13 -11.28
CA GLY A 65 -18.66 -12.00 -11.06
C GLY A 65 -18.96 -10.51 -10.91
N GLN A 66 -19.44 -9.88 -11.97
CA GLN A 66 -19.64 -8.44 -12.02
C GLN A 66 -21.12 -8.11 -11.94
N PHE A 67 -21.46 -6.97 -11.31
CA PHE A 67 -22.78 -6.39 -11.43
C PHE A 67 -23.10 -6.12 -12.90
N LYS A 68 -24.37 -6.21 -13.28
CA LYS A 68 -24.80 -5.89 -14.65
C LYS A 68 -24.40 -4.48 -15.05
N GLU A 69 -24.14 -4.32 -16.34
CA GLU A 69 -23.70 -3.07 -16.96
C GLU A 69 -24.60 -1.87 -16.66
N HIS A 70 -25.92 -2.04 -16.62
CA HIS A 70 -26.85 -0.94 -16.36
C HIS A 70 -26.71 -0.36 -14.94
N PHE A 71 -26.30 -1.18 -13.95
CA PHE A 71 -25.98 -0.69 -12.61
C PHE A 71 -24.64 0.06 -12.61
N LEU A 72 -23.64 -0.42 -13.35
CA LEU A 72 -22.31 0.19 -13.37
C LEU A 72 -22.31 1.55 -14.08
N LYS A 73 -23.07 1.68 -15.19
CA LYS A 73 -23.17 2.92 -15.97
C LYS A 73 -23.88 4.06 -15.23
N ASN A 74 -24.82 3.73 -14.34
CA ASN A 74 -25.62 4.71 -13.62
C ASN A 74 -24.97 5.25 -12.34
N GLY A 75 -23.67 4.97 -12.11
CA GLY A 75 -22.89 5.56 -11.03
C GLY A 75 -23.55 5.40 -9.66
N SER A 76 -23.90 6.51 -9.01
CA SER A 76 -24.54 6.52 -7.69
C SER A 76 -25.94 5.87 -7.68
N GLU A 77 -26.80 6.23 -8.64
CA GLU A 77 -28.16 5.65 -8.78
C GLU A 77 -28.07 4.15 -9.04
N GLY A 78 -27.08 3.75 -9.84
CA GLY A 78 -26.79 2.35 -10.10
C GLY A 78 -26.40 1.57 -8.85
N GLY A 79 -25.62 2.17 -7.94
CA GLY A 79 -25.26 1.57 -6.65
C GLY A 79 -26.47 1.35 -5.75
N ILE A 80 -27.39 2.33 -5.68
CA ILE A 80 -28.62 2.22 -4.89
C ILE A 80 -29.53 1.13 -5.43
N ASN A 81 -29.77 1.14 -6.75
CA ASN A 81 -30.64 0.17 -7.40
C ASN A 81 -30.05 -1.26 -7.32
N ALA A 82 -28.73 -1.42 -7.46
CA ALA A 82 -28.07 -2.71 -7.31
C ALA A 82 -28.19 -3.27 -5.90
N ALA A 83 -28.07 -2.43 -4.86
CA ALA A 83 -28.24 -2.86 -3.47
C ALA A 83 -29.68 -3.31 -3.18
N ARG A 84 -30.68 -2.57 -3.70
CA ARG A 84 -32.09 -2.95 -3.57
C ARG A 84 -32.39 -4.26 -4.28
N GLU A 85 -32.02 -4.37 -5.54
CA GLU A 85 -32.23 -5.59 -6.35
C GLU A 85 -31.57 -6.82 -5.71
N LEU A 86 -30.35 -6.64 -5.16
CA LEU A 86 -29.65 -7.71 -4.45
C LEU A 86 -30.37 -8.11 -3.16
N SER A 87 -30.86 -7.15 -2.38
CA SER A 87 -31.64 -7.45 -1.19
C SER A 87 -32.91 -8.23 -1.53
N ASP A 88 -33.63 -7.82 -2.56
CA ASP A 88 -34.89 -8.45 -2.96
C ASP A 88 -34.65 -9.86 -3.49
N SER A 89 -33.63 -10.03 -4.35
CA SER A 89 -33.27 -11.34 -4.90
C SER A 89 -32.75 -12.31 -3.83
N VAL A 90 -31.97 -11.82 -2.86
CA VAL A 90 -31.50 -12.64 -1.73
C VAL A 90 -32.66 -13.01 -0.81
N ARG A 91 -33.62 -12.10 -0.57
CA ARG A 91 -34.81 -12.39 0.22
C ARG A 91 -35.64 -13.48 -0.45
N GLU A 92 -35.88 -13.41 -1.75
CA GLU A 92 -36.56 -14.47 -2.49
C GLU A 92 -35.83 -15.83 -2.35
N LEU A 93 -34.50 -15.84 -2.49
CA LEU A 93 -33.70 -17.03 -2.25
C LEU A 93 -33.83 -17.57 -0.81
N MET A 94 -33.85 -16.69 0.20
CA MET A 94 -34.04 -17.08 1.59
C MET A 94 -35.41 -17.74 1.80
N HIS A 95 -36.48 -17.17 1.25
CA HIS A 95 -37.80 -17.78 1.34
C HIS A 95 -37.83 -19.17 0.68
N SER A 96 -37.11 -19.36 -0.43
CA SER A 96 -37.00 -20.67 -1.08
C SER A 96 -36.16 -21.70 -0.29
N THR A 97 -35.22 -21.23 0.54
CA THR A 97 -34.27 -22.10 1.27
C THR A 97 -34.75 -22.44 2.68
N MET A 98 -35.36 -21.48 3.39
CA MET A 98 -35.72 -21.59 4.82
C MET A 98 -37.18 -21.23 5.12
N GLY A 99 -38.00 -20.96 4.10
CA GLY A 99 -39.44 -20.70 4.26
C GLY A 99 -39.73 -19.49 5.15
N MET A 100 -40.69 -19.63 6.07
CA MET A 100 -41.14 -18.56 6.98
C MET A 100 -40.07 -18.06 7.96
N GLN A 101 -38.96 -18.79 8.13
CA GLN A 101 -37.86 -18.34 8.98
C GLN A 101 -37.05 -17.19 8.33
N ALA A 102 -37.21 -16.99 7.02
CA ALA A 102 -36.54 -15.91 6.29
C ALA A 102 -36.93 -14.52 6.83
N ASP A 103 -38.19 -14.31 7.20
CA ASP A 103 -38.72 -13.02 7.66
C ASP A 103 -38.10 -12.55 9.00
N GLN A 104 -37.55 -13.49 9.78
CA GLN A 104 -36.92 -13.20 11.08
C GLN A 104 -35.43 -12.88 10.95
N CYS A 105 -34.86 -13.01 9.75
CA CYS A 105 -33.43 -12.89 9.52
C CYS A 105 -33.09 -11.52 8.91
N ARG A 106 -32.05 -10.87 9.44
CA ARG A 106 -31.49 -9.65 8.84
C ARG A 106 -30.48 -10.04 7.76
N ILE A 107 -30.55 -9.38 6.61
CA ILE A 107 -29.62 -9.60 5.49
C ILE A 107 -28.40 -8.71 5.69
N MET A 108 -27.22 -9.32 5.78
CA MET A 108 -25.93 -8.62 5.78
C MET A 108 -25.19 -8.94 4.48
N VAL A 109 -24.72 -7.92 3.77
CA VAL A 109 -23.97 -8.07 2.52
C VAL A 109 -22.61 -7.41 2.66
N ARG A 110 -21.55 -8.16 2.34
CA ARG A 110 -20.18 -7.63 2.31
C ARG A 110 -19.53 -7.95 0.98
N VAL A 111 -19.19 -6.91 0.23
CA VAL A 111 -18.53 -7.03 -1.07
C VAL A 111 -17.08 -6.60 -0.92
N TYR A 112 -16.16 -7.49 -1.22
CA TYR A 112 -14.72 -7.21 -1.20
C TYR A 112 -14.20 -7.10 -2.63
N ALA A 113 -13.65 -5.95 -3.00
CA ALA A 113 -13.06 -5.77 -4.32
C ALA A 113 -11.94 -4.73 -4.31
N ASN A 114 -10.92 -4.92 -5.15
CA ASN A 114 -9.93 -3.87 -5.43
C ASN A 114 -10.60 -2.80 -6.31
N VAL A 115 -11.10 -1.72 -5.70
CA VAL A 115 -11.90 -0.70 -6.40
C VAL A 115 -11.09 0.00 -7.48
N LEU A 116 -9.79 0.25 -7.24
CA LEU A 116 -8.88 0.84 -8.22
C LEU A 116 -8.69 -0.07 -9.43
N GLY A 117 -8.34 -1.34 -9.18
CA GLY A 117 -8.13 -2.34 -10.24
C GLY A 117 -9.42 -2.66 -11.01
N LEU A 118 -10.58 -2.63 -10.33
CA LEU A 118 -11.88 -2.79 -10.95
C LEU A 118 -12.27 -1.58 -11.79
N SER A 119 -12.07 -0.35 -11.29
CA SER A 119 -12.30 0.88 -12.06
C SER A 119 -11.49 0.91 -13.36
N LYS A 120 -10.20 0.58 -13.30
CA LYS A 120 -9.34 0.47 -14.50
C LYS A 120 -9.85 -0.58 -15.50
N ALA A 121 -10.33 -1.73 -15.02
CA ALA A 121 -10.85 -2.79 -15.88
C ALA A 121 -12.18 -2.38 -16.56
N LEU A 122 -13.09 -1.76 -15.80
CA LEU A 122 -14.36 -1.26 -16.31
C LEU A 122 -14.17 -0.10 -17.30
N ALA A 123 -13.19 0.77 -17.07
CA ALA A 123 -12.81 1.83 -18.02
C ALA A 123 -12.31 1.26 -19.35
N ARG A 124 -11.47 0.21 -19.33
CA ARG A 124 -11.03 -0.48 -20.56
C ARG A 124 -12.18 -1.17 -21.31
N ALA A 125 -13.23 -1.57 -20.60
CA ALA A 125 -14.43 -2.15 -21.19
C ALA A 125 -15.44 -1.10 -21.69
N GLY A 126 -15.14 0.21 -21.55
CA GLY A 126 -16.04 1.29 -21.96
C GLY A 126 -17.27 1.45 -21.06
N LEU A 127 -17.28 0.83 -19.87
CA LEU A 127 -18.41 0.86 -18.94
C LEU A 127 -18.37 2.07 -18.00
N MET A 128 -17.19 2.64 -17.77
CA MET A 128 -16.97 3.77 -16.86
C MET A 128 -15.90 4.72 -17.40
N GLY A 129 -15.79 5.91 -16.80
CA GLY A 129 -14.75 6.88 -17.14
C GLY A 129 -13.33 6.39 -16.79
N HIS A 130 -12.33 6.99 -17.44
CA HIS A 130 -10.90 6.67 -17.28
C HIS A 130 -10.27 7.15 -15.95
N GLU A 131 -11.06 7.72 -15.05
CA GLU A 131 -10.58 8.14 -13.74
C GLU A 131 -10.17 6.93 -12.88
N ALA A 132 -9.11 7.08 -12.08
CA ALA A 132 -8.53 5.99 -11.30
C ALA A 132 -9.53 5.31 -10.35
N ARG A 133 -10.55 6.02 -9.88
CA ARG A 133 -11.63 5.47 -9.02
C ARG A 133 -13.01 5.84 -9.55
N SER A 134 -13.23 5.67 -10.85
CA SER A 134 -14.54 5.92 -11.47
C SER A 134 -15.68 5.10 -10.87
N LEU A 135 -15.41 3.95 -10.23
CA LEU A 135 -16.41 3.15 -9.50
C LEU A 135 -16.76 3.70 -8.10
N SER A 136 -16.06 4.71 -7.59
CA SER A 136 -16.30 5.24 -6.23
C SER A 136 -17.73 5.77 -5.97
N PRO A 137 -18.44 6.42 -6.92
CA PRO A 137 -19.83 6.84 -6.69
C PRO A 137 -20.79 5.66 -6.55
N PHE A 138 -20.55 4.58 -7.30
CA PHE A 138 -21.30 3.34 -7.22
C PHE A 138 -21.10 2.66 -5.85
N THR A 139 -19.84 2.41 -5.47
CA THR A 139 -19.53 1.72 -4.20
C THR A 139 -20.04 2.46 -2.97
N SER A 140 -19.84 3.79 -2.92
CA SER A 140 -20.32 4.61 -1.80
C SER A 140 -21.84 4.65 -1.70
N SER A 141 -22.55 4.63 -2.83
CA SER A 141 -24.02 4.67 -2.84
C SER A 141 -24.61 3.28 -2.58
N PHE A 142 -23.95 2.20 -3.00
CA PHE A 142 -24.29 0.83 -2.63
C PHE A 142 -24.24 0.62 -1.11
N THR A 143 -23.14 1.04 -0.47
CA THR A 143 -22.97 0.93 1.00
C THR A 143 -24.04 1.74 1.76
N ARG A 144 -24.42 2.93 1.26
CA ARG A 144 -25.43 3.77 1.92
C ARG A 144 -26.87 3.36 1.66
N ALA A 145 -27.12 2.48 0.68
CA ALA A 145 -28.48 2.16 0.25
C ALA A 145 -29.23 1.24 1.23
N GLN A 146 -28.52 0.43 2.01
CA GLN A 146 -29.08 -0.50 2.98
C GLN A 146 -28.20 -0.56 4.25
N GLU A 147 -28.80 -0.71 5.43
CA GLU A 147 -28.11 -0.55 6.72
C GLU A 147 -26.96 -1.54 6.99
N LEU A 148 -27.02 -2.74 6.41
CA LEU A 148 -26.05 -3.82 6.63
C LEU A 148 -25.28 -4.20 5.36
N PHE A 149 -25.16 -3.26 4.44
CA PHE A 149 -24.46 -3.46 3.17
C PHE A 149 -23.14 -2.70 3.20
N ASP A 150 -22.04 -3.42 3.07
CA ASP A 150 -20.70 -2.84 3.04
C ASP A 150 -19.98 -3.19 1.74
N PHE A 151 -19.53 -2.18 1.03
CA PHE A 151 -18.55 -2.32 -0.05
C PHE A 151 -17.15 -1.98 0.46
N VAL A 152 -16.31 -3.00 0.63
CA VAL A 152 -14.97 -2.90 1.19
C VAL A 152 -13.94 -2.86 0.06
N ASP A 153 -13.23 -1.73 -0.07
CA ASP A 153 -12.09 -1.63 -0.98
C ASP A 153 -10.93 -2.46 -0.45
N ALA A 154 -10.67 -3.58 -1.11
CA ALA A 154 -9.61 -4.52 -0.76
C ALA A 154 -8.19 -4.01 -1.08
N ALA A 155 -8.08 -2.80 -1.63
CA ALA A 155 -6.85 -2.16 -2.08
C ALA A 155 -6.05 -2.99 -3.11
N GLU A 156 -5.17 -2.31 -3.85
CA GLU A 156 -4.26 -2.98 -4.76
C GLU A 156 -3.17 -3.67 -3.91
N LYS A 157 -3.06 -4.99 -4.04
CA LYS A 157 -1.82 -5.70 -3.71
C LYS A 157 -0.73 -5.04 -4.56
N LYS A 158 0.12 -4.24 -3.94
CA LYS A 158 1.45 -3.95 -4.47
C LYS A 158 2.29 -5.21 -4.22
N GLU A 159 1.94 -6.32 -4.89
CA GLU A 159 2.65 -7.60 -4.78
C GLU A 159 3.90 -7.55 -5.66
N GLY A 160 4.90 -6.81 -5.17
CA GLY A 160 6.31 -6.99 -5.53
C GLY A 160 7.06 -7.85 -4.52
N SER A 161 6.37 -8.62 -3.67
CA SER A 161 7.02 -9.44 -2.64
C SER A 161 6.09 -10.56 -2.14
N ASP A 162 5.90 -11.62 -2.93
CA ASP A 162 5.40 -12.90 -2.42
C ASP A 162 6.59 -13.69 -1.86
N PHE A 163 7.07 -13.36 -0.66
CA PHE A 163 7.79 -14.36 0.12
C PHE A 163 6.78 -15.31 0.76
N LYS A 164 7.03 -16.60 0.50
CA LYS A 164 6.98 -17.67 1.50
C LYS A 164 5.68 -17.77 2.30
N ILE A 165 4.65 -18.34 1.68
CA ILE A 165 3.69 -19.14 2.44
C ILE A 165 4.36 -20.48 2.79
N ARG A 166 5.03 -20.52 3.94
CA ARG A 166 5.24 -21.72 4.77
C ARG A 166 6.04 -21.33 6.01
N GLY A 167 5.40 -21.41 7.18
CA GLY A 167 6.11 -21.44 8.47
C GLY A 167 5.51 -20.50 9.53
N LYS A 168 4.64 -21.10 10.35
CA LYS A 168 4.43 -20.83 11.78
C LYS A 168 4.38 -19.36 12.28
N GLU A 169 3.16 -19.01 12.69
CA GLU A 169 2.87 -18.58 14.08
C GLU A 169 3.67 -17.38 14.64
N ARG A 170 2.97 -16.24 14.77
CA ARG A 170 3.33 -14.93 15.36
C ARG A 170 3.92 -13.91 14.39
N LEU A 171 3.09 -12.96 13.94
CA LEU A 171 3.50 -11.58 13.68
C LEU A 171 2.27 -10.68 13.55
N HIS A 172 2.15 -9.70 14.45
CA HIS A 172 0.98 -8.83 14.62
C HIS A 172 1.06 -7.52 13.80
N GLU A 173 2.05 -7.31 12.91
CA GLU A 173 2.11 -6.02 12.20
C GLU A 173 2.86 -6.03 10.86
N ILE A 174 2.61 -7.03 10.02
CA ILE A 174 2.76 -6.86 8.56
C ILE A 174 1.48 -7.41 7.98
N CYS A 175 0.58 -6.52 7.54
CA CYS A 175 -0.25 -6.67 6.34
C CYS A 175 -1.61 -5.98 6.42
N ARG A 176 -1.74 -4.81 5.77
CA ARG A 176 -3.06 -4.36 5.32
C ARG A 176 -3.68 -5.25 4.20
N PRO A 177 -2.93 -5.84 3.25
CA PRO A 177 -3.54 -6.73 2.25
C PRO A 177 -3.86 -8.14 2.77
N VAL A 178 -3.08 -8.69 3.72
CA VAL A 178 -3.44 -9.94 4.45
C VAL A 178 -4.52 -9.69 5.50
N LEU A 179 -4.68 -8.50 6.09
CA LEU A 179 -5.83 -8.17 6.94
C LEU A 179 -7.17 -8.24 6.22
N ILE A 180 -7.23 -7.96 4.91
CA ILE A 180 -8.50 -8.07 4.15
C ILE A 180 -8.72 -9.51 3.70
N HIS A 181 -7.67 -10.23 3.31
CA HIS A 181 -7.76 -11.66 2.95
C HIS A 181 -8.10 -12.52 4.17
N VAL A 182 -7.35 -12.37 5.27
CA VAL A 182 -7.66 -12.99 6.57
C VAL A 182 -8.95 -12.44 7.15
N GLY A 183 -9.24 -11.14 6.97
CA GLY A 183 -10.45 -10.52 7.50
C GLY A 183 -11.73 -11.11 6.93
N HIS A 184 -11.86 -11.29 5.60
CA HIS A 184 -13.07 -11.92 5.06
C HIS A 184 -13.11 -13.44 5.30
N ILE A 185 -11.96 -14.10 5.39
CA ILE A 185 -11.86 -15.54 5.71
C ILE A 185 -12.31 -15.78 7.16
N GLU A 186 -11.77 -15.02 8.11
CA GLU A 186 -12.12 -15.08 9.53
C GLU A 186 -13.56 -14.62 9.76
N MET A 187 -14.03 -13.61 9.02
CA MET A 187 -15.43 -13.22 9.08
C MET A 187 -16.36 -14.32 8.58
N PHE A 188 -16.01 -14.99 7.47
CA PHE A 188 -16.76 -16.15 6.99
C PHE A 188 -16.79 -17.26 8.03
N ARG A 189 -15.64 -17.60 8.63
CA ARG A 189 -15.54 -18.62 9.70
C ARG A 189 -16.38 -18.22 10.92
N LEU A 190 -16.28 -16.99 11.37
CA LEU A 190 -17.05 -16.47 12.50
C LEU A 190 -18.55 -16.64 12.26
N PHE A 191 -19.06 -16.34 11.06
CA PHE A 191 -20.47 -16.55 10.75
C PHE A 191 -20.82 -18.02 10.51
N ALA A 192 -19.92 -18.81 9.91
CA ALA A 192 -20.15 -20.23 9.70
C ALA A 192 -20.23 -20.97 11.04
N ASP A 193 -19.41 -20.60 12.02
CA ASP A 193 -19.38 -21.21 13.35
C ASP A 193 -20.42 -20.61 14.31
N ALA A 194 -20.89 -19.39 14.05
CA ALA A 194 -21.90 -18.74 14.89
C ALA A 194 -23.31 -19.28 14.64
N ASN A 195 -23.98 -19.73 15.71
CA ASN A 195 -25.38 -20.17 15.68
C ASN A 195 -26.39 -19.04 15.38
N GLN A 196 -25.96 -17.78 15.43
CA GLN A 196 -26.78 -16.62 15.08
C GLN A 196 -26.91 -16.44 13.56
N CYS A 197 -25.93 -16.94 12.78
CA CYS A 197 -26.04 -16.97 11.34
C CYS A 197 -26.83 -18.21 10.92
N ARG A 198 -28.00 -18.00 10.33
CA ARG A 198 -28.84 -19.11 9.85
C ARG A 198 -28.33 -19.70 8.54
N HIS A 199 -27.83 -18.86 7.64
CA HIS A 199 -27.42 -19.27 6.30
C HIS A 199 -26.41 -18.30 5.70
N ILE A 200 -25.49 -18.83 4.88
CA ILE A 200 -24.45 -18.05 4.19
C ILE A 200 -24.59 -18.23 2.68
N TYR A 201 -24.75 -17.13 1.97
CA TYR A 201 -24.65 -17.07 0.51
C TYR A 201 -23.26 -16.60 0.11
N PHE A 202 -22.45 -17.48 -0.50
CA PHE A 202 -21.05 -17.19 -0.83
C PHE A 202 -20.87 -16.93 -2.33
N ALA A 203 -20.49 -15.71 -2.70
CA ALA A 203 -20.30 -15.26 -4.08
C ALA A 203 -18.81 -15.07 -4.47
N GLY A 204 -17.91 -15.90 -3.94
CA GLY A 204 -16.46 -15.81 -4.16
C GLY A 204 -15.88 -16.86 -5.14
N CYS A 205 -16.74 -17.64 -5.80
CA CYS A 205 -16.37 -18.85 -6.55
C CYS A 205 -15.58 -18.63 -7.86
N HIS A 206 -15.04 -17.43 -8.06
CA HIS A 206 -14.14 -17.10 -9.18
C HIS A 206 -12.65 -17.21 -8.80
N ASP A 207 -12.31 -17.22 -7.51
CA ASP A 207 -10.94 -17.45 -7.03
C ASP A 207 -10.86 -18.83 -6.38
N THR A 208 -10.10 -19.75 -7.00
CA THR A 208 -9.83 -21.09 -6.47
C THR A 208 -9.15 -21.09 -5.11
N GLY A 209 -8.58 -19.94 -4.69
CA GLY A 209 -8.03 -19.75 -3.35
C GLY A 209 -9.03 -19.97 -2.21
N TYR A 210 -10.34 -19.87 -2.47
CA TYR A 210 -11.39 -20.18 -1.48
C TYR A 210 -11.70 -21.66 -1.34
N GLY A 211 -11.17 -22.53 -2.20
CA GLY A 211 -11.43 -23.97 -2.13
C GLY A 211 -11.05 -24.58 -0.78
N SER A 212 -9.90 -24.19 -0.22
CA SER A 212 -9.45 -24.65 1.10
C SER A 212 -10.31 -24.12 2.25
N LEU A 213 -10.88 -22.92 2.12
CA LEU A 213 -11.80 -22.34 3.11
C LEU A 213 -13.13 -23.11 3.17
N LEU A 214 -13.65 -23.51 2.01
CA LEU A 214 -14.96 -24.17 1.91
C LEU A 214 -14.88 -25.68 2.09
N THR A 215 -13.70 -26.29 1.93
CA THR A 215 -13.49 -27.74 2.08
C THR A 215 -13.97 -28.32 3.41
N PRO A 216 -13.77 -27.68 4.57
CA PRO A 216 -14.32 -28.15 5.85
C PRO A 216 -15.85 -28.20 5.91
N TYR A 217 -16.54 -27.46 5.04
CA TYR A 217 -17.99 -27.33 5.05
C TYR A 217 -18.69 -28.12 3.93
N ARG A 218 -17.98 -29.07 3.29
CA ARG A 218 -18.55 -29.92 2.23
C ARG A 218 -19.87 -30.56 2.66
N GLY A 219 -20.87 -30.48 1.80
CA GLY A 219 -22.21 -31.02 2.06
C GLY A 219 -23.03 -30.29 3.13
N SER A 220 -22.58 -29.13 3.63
CA SER A 220 -23.36 -28.29 4.55
C SER A 220 -24.60 -27.72 3.86
N ASP A 221 -25.75 -27.80 4.53
CA ASP A 221 -27.01 -27.19 4.12
C ASP A 221 -27.08 -25.69 4.44
N ARG A 222 -26.22 -25.19 5.34
CA ARG A 222 -26.17 -23.78 5.76
C ARG A 222 -25.40 -22.85 4.81
N ILE A 223 -24.75 -23.39 3.78
CA ILE A 223 -23.94 -22.60 2.84
C ILE A 223 -24.44 -22.84 1.43
N THR A 224 -24.75 -21.77 0.70
CA THR A 224 -25.12 -21.81 -0.72
C THR A 224 -24.14 -20.98 -1.53
N LEU A 225 -23.61 -21.55 -2.60
CA LEU A 225 -22.71 -20.88 -3.52
C LEU A 225 -23.53 -20.09 -4.55
N ILE A 226 -23.16 -18.82 -4.74
CA ILE A 226 -23.73 -17.99 -5.80
C ILE A 226 -22.86 -18.13 -7.05
N LYS A 227 -23.45 -18.64 -8.12
CA LYS A 227 -22.83 -18.75 -9.42
C LYS A 227 -23.08 -17.48 -10.24
N ALA A 228 -21.99 -16.94 -10.77
CA ALA A 228 -21.94 -15.75 -11.61
C ALA A 228 -20.85 -15.93 -12.68
N ALA A 229 -20.60 -14.91 -13.51
CA ALA A 229 -19.52 -14.93 -14.50
C ALA A 229 -18.17 -15.35 -13.87
N GLY A 230 -17.54 -16.37 -14.48
CA GLY A 230 -16.23 -16.87 -14.02
C GLY A 230 -16.28 -17.87 -12.88
N PHE A 231 -17.41 -18.54 -12.64
CA PHE A 231 -17.52 -19.63 -11.67
C PHE A 231 -16.59 -20.80 -12.02
N HIS A 232 -15.76 -21.24 -11.07
CA HIS A 232 -14.83 -22.35 -11.26
C HIS A 232 -15.47 -23.71 -10.95
N ARG A 233 -15.30 -24.69 -11.83
CA ARG A 233 -15.95 -26.01 -11.72
C ARG A 233 -15.52 -26.82 -10.49
N GLU A 234 -14.34 -26.54 -9.93
CA GLU A 234 -13.86 -27.20 -8.71
C GLU A 234 -14.80 -27.00 -7.51
N PHE A 235 -15.57 -25.91 -7.47
CA PHE A 235 -16.54 -25.68 -6.42
C PHE A 235 -17.78 -26.60 -6.52
N GLU A 236 -18.05 -27.20 -7.69
CA GLU A 236 -19.10 -28.21 -7.85
C GLU A 236 -18.78 -29.47 -7.06
N ALA A 237 -17.48 -29.81 -6.94
CA ALA A 237 -17.02 -30.99 -6.21
C ALA A 237 -17.22 -30.89 -4.67
N LEU A 238 -17.60 -29.72 -4.15
CA LEU A 238 -17.84 -29.52 -2.72
C LEU A 238 -19.23 -29.99 -2.26
N GLY A 239 -20.14 -30.31 -3.18
CA GLY A 239 -21.49 -30.78 -2.87
C GLY A 239 -22.36 -29.75 -2.14
N LEU A 240 -22.05 -28.46 -2.27
CA LEU A 240 -22.83 -27.36 -1.71
C LEU A 240 -23.94 -26.93 -2.69
N PRO A 241 -25.12 -26.51 -2.23
CA PRO A 241 -26.16 -25.93 -3.08
C PRO A 241 -25.61 -24.77 -3.92
N ILE A 242 -25.92 -24.75 -5.22
CA ILE A 242 -25.53 -23.68 -6.14
C ILE A 242 -26.79 -22.97 -6.63
N LYS A 243 -26.81 -21.64 -6.52
CA LYS A 243 -27.89 -20.78 -7.02
C LYS A 243 -27.32 -19.66 -7.87
N GLU A 244 -28.11 -19.15 -8.81
CA GLU A 244 -27.75 -18.02 -9.66
C GLU A 244 -28.61 -16.81 -9.29
N LEU A 245 -28.02 -15.61 -9.40
CA LEU A 245 -28.70 -14.33 -9.19
C LEU A 245 -28.62 -13.49 -10.47
N PRO A 246 -29.34 -13.90 -11.53
CA PRO A 246 -29.20 -13.33 -12.86
C PRO A 246 -29.76 -11.92 -12.96
N SER A 247 -30.58 -11.44 -12.02
CA SER A 247 -31.06 -10.06 -11.95
C SER A 247 -29.92 -9.09 -11.62
N VAL A 248 -29.02 -9.48 -10.73
CA VAL A 248 -27.95 -8.64 -10.15
C VAL A 248 -26.62 -8.82 -10.87
N PHE A 249 -26.20 -10.06 -11.11
CA PHE A 249 -24.88 -10.39 -11.64
C PHE A 249 -24.93 -10.75 -13.12
N ALA A 250 -23.85 -10.46 -13.83
CA ALA A 250 -23.65 -10.90 -15.20
C ALA A 250 -23.39 -12.42 -15.24
N SER A 251 -24.01 -13.10 -16.20
CA SER A 251 -23.79 -14.53 -16.47
C SER A 251 -22.55 -14.79 -17.33
N SER A 252 -22.05 -13.77 -18.06
CA SER A 252 -20.91 -13.88 -18.98
C SER A 252 -19.78 -12.88 -18.63
N PRO A 253 -18.50 -13.21 -18.89
CA PRO A 253 -17.37 -12.30 -18.71
C PRO A 253 -17.44 -11.08 -19.63
N LEU A 254 -16.77 -9.97 -19.25
CA LEU A 254 -16.67 -8.78 -20.10
C LEU A 254 -15.82 -9.06 -21.35
N THR A 255 -16.38 -8.82 -22.54
CA THR A 255 -15.64 -8.85 -23.80
C THR A 255 -14.84 -7.56 -23.96
N THR A 256 -13.50 -7.65 -23.90
CA THR A 256 -12.63 -6.52 -24.24
C THR A 256 -12.48 -6.42 -25.75
N ASN A 257 -13.23 -5.52 -26.40
CA ASN A 257 -12.99 -5.19 -27.79
C ASN A 257 -11.70 -4.35 -27.87
N LYS A 258 -10.58 -4.99 -28.21
CA LYS A 258 -9.33 -4.30 -28.53
C LYS A 258 -9.49 -3.70 -29.94
N PRO A 259 -9.33 -2.38 -30.15
CA PRO A 259 -9.20 -1.85 -31.50
C PRO A 259 -7.89 -2.38 -32.09
N PRO A 260 -7.86 -2.91 -33.32
CA PRO A 260 -6.61 -3.30 -33.96
C PRO A 260 -5.83 -2.05 -34.36
N THR A 261 -4.69 -1.80 -33.71
CA THR A 261 -3.69 -0.84 -34.16
C THR A 261 -2.76 -1.51 -35.17
N GLY A 262 -2.91 -1.13 -36.44
CA GLY A 262 -1.95 -1.39 -37.53
C GLY A 262 -2.15 -0.33 -38.62
N PRO A 263 -1.10 0.14 -39.31
CA PRO A 263 -1.17 1.36 -40.13
C PRO A 263 -1.46 1.03 -41.60
N ALA A 264 -2.41 1.73 -42.22
CA ALA A 264 -2.49 1.88 -43.68
C ALA A 264 -3.37 3.08 -44.07
N ALA A 265 -2.93 3.75 -45.13
CA ALA A 265 -3.36 5.05 -45.60
C ALA A 265 -4.69 5.06 -46.40
N ALA A 266 -5.34 6.22 -46.34
CA ALA A 266 -6.16 6.89 -47.36
C ALA A 266 -7.26 6.11 -48.12
N LYS A 267 -8.51 6.60 -48.04
CA LYS A 267 -9.08 7.51 -49.05
C LYS A 267 -10.44 8.08 -48.65
N ALA A 268 -10.70 9.24 -49.25
CA ALA A 268 -11.78 10.18 -49.01
C ALA A 268 -13.18 9.69 -49.43
N GLY A 269 -14.19 10.35 -48.87
CA GLY A 269 -15.58 10.38 -49.35
C GLY A 269 -16.41 11.29 -48.47
N GLY A 270 -16.56 12.56 -48.86
CA GLY A 270 -17.37 13.53 -48.14
C GLY A 270 -18.86 13.42 -48.47
N ASN A 271 -19.69 13.90 -47.55
CA ASN A 271 -20.81 14.79 -47.86
C ASN A 271 -21.29 15.48 -46.58
N GLY A 272 -21.50 16.80 -46.66
CA GLY A 272 -21.88 17.64 -45.53
C GLY A 272 -23.39 17.69 -45.26
N THR A 273 -23.77 18.25 -44.11
CA THR A 273 -24.53 19.52 -44.00
C THR A 273 -24.97 19.78 -42.55
N ASN A 274 -24.79 21.04 -42.14
CA ASN A 274 -25.49 21.89 -41.16
C ASN A 274 -26.23 21.31 -39.93
N GLY A 275 -25.95 21.89 -38.76
CA GLY A 275 -26.82 21.76 -37.59
C GLY A 275 -26.38 22.64 -36.40
N MET A 276 -27.00 23.82 -36.31
CA MET A 276 -26.93 24.86 -35.28
C MET A 276 -26.66 24.40 -33.83
N SER A 277 -25.80 25.18 -33.17
CA SER A 277 -25.69 25.33 -31.72
C SER A 277 -27.01 25.78 -31.10
N ASN A 278 -27.45 25.11 -30.04
CA ASN A 278 -28.50 25.64 -29.17
C ASN A 278 -28.09 25.57 -27.70
N HIS A 279 -28.01 26.76 -27.12
CA HIS A 279 -28.06 27.00 -25.68
C HIS A 279 -29.33 26.39 -25.10
N SER A 280 -29.20 25.59 -24.04
CA SER A 280 -30.30 25.28 -23.13
C SER A 280 -30.01 25.93 -21.78
N ILE A 281 -30.75 27.01 -21.55
CA ILE A 281 -30.97 27.62 -20.25
C ILE A 281 -31.85 26.66 -19.44
N SER A 282 -31.47 26.36 -18.20
CA SER A 282 -32.38 25.77 -17.22
C SER A 282 -32.33 26.57 -15.91
N PRO A 283 -33.47 26.75 -15.23
CA PRO A 283 -33.64 27.76 -14.18
C PRO A 283 -33.37 27.15 -12.81
N ASN A 284 -32.38 27.65 -12.08
CA ASN A 284 -32.37 27.79 -10.62
C ASN A 284 -31.05 28.43 -10.17
N GLY A 285 -31.15 29.65 -9.64
CA GLY A 285 -30.02 30.52 -9.32
C GLY A 285 -29.24 30.05 -8.09
N VAL A 286 -28.06 29.48 -8.33
CA VAL A 286 -26.91 29.58 -7.41
C VAL A 286 -25.76 30.11 -8.25
N THR A 287 -25.40 31.37 -8.06
CA THR A 287 -24.30 32.01 -8.81
C THR A 287 -22.98 31.34 -8.44
N LYS A 288 -22.38 30.62 -9.39
CA LYS A 288 -21.06 30.00 -9.20
C LYS A 288 -20.01 31.09 -9.00
N PRO A 289 -19.06 30.94 -8.06
CA PRO A 289 -18.03 31.95 -7.81
C PRO A 289 -17.12 32.15 -9.04
N ILE A 290 -16.64 33.38 -9.23
CA ILE A 290 -15.76 33.76 -10.35
C ILE A 290 -14.39 33.08 -10.20
N CYS A 291 -13.85 32.59 -11.31
CA CYS A 291 -12.56 31.91 -11.36
C CYS A 291 -11.39 32.91 -11.26
N LYS A 292 -10.79 33.04 -10.08
CA LYS A 292 -9.59 33.86 -9.86
C LYS A 292 -8.39 33.44 -10.73
N HIS A 293 -8.31 32.17 -11.12
CA HIS A 293 -7.24 31.68 -12.01
C HIS A 293 -7.47 32.10 -13.47
N PHE A 294 -8.72 32.24 -13.90
CA PHE A 294 -9.05 32.75 -15.22
C PHE A 294 -8.83 34.26 -15.32
N GLN A 295 -9.16 34.99 -14.27
CA GLN A 295 -8.85 36.43 -14.16
C GLN A 295 -7.35 36.73 -14.25
N LYS A 296 -6.50 35.76 -13.88
CA LYS A 296 -5.04 35.85 -13.97
C LYS A 296 -4.46 35.19 -15.24
N GLY A 297 -5.30 34.72 -16.17
CA GLY A 297 -4.86 34.08 -17.43
C GLY A 297 -4.25 32.69 -17.28
N ILE A 298 -4.27 32.08 -16.09
CA ILE A 298 -3.58 30.82 -15.77
C ILE A 298 -4.53 29.62 -15.60
N CYS A 299 -5.83 29.78 -15.90
CA CYS A 299 -6.79 28.69 -15.77
C CYS A 299 -6.63 27.65 -16.89
N LYS A 300 -6.09 26.47 -16.56
CA LYS A 300 -5.88 25.35 -17.49
C LYS A 300 -7.15 24.57 -17.86
N PHE A 301 -8.28 24.87 -17.20
CA PHE A 301 -9.52 24.11 -17.34
C PHE A 301 -10.47 24.64 -18.42
N GLY A 302 -10.13 25.75 -19.09
CA GLY A 302 -10.88 26.29 -20.22
C GLY A 302 -12.40 26.41 -19.95
N ASN A 303 -13.23 26.07 -20.93
CA ASN A 303 -14.70 26.09 -20.80
C ASN A 303 -15.26 25.01 -19.85
N GLY A 304 -14.41 24.08 -19.37
CA GLY A 304 -14.78 23.04 -18.39
C GLY A 304 -14.54 23.44 -16.94
N CYS A 305 -14.19 24.71 -16.65
CA CYS A 305 -13.94 25.14 -15.28
C CYS A 305 -15.24 25.16 -14.45
N ASN A 306 -15.15 24.68 -13.20
CA ASN A 306 -16.28 24.71 -12.26
C ASN A 306 -16.60 26.11 -11.72
N LYS A 307 -15.77 27.11 -12.01
CA LYS A 307 -15.92 28.52 -11.64
C LYS A 307 -16.15 29.37 -12.89
N GLN A 308 -16.90 30.46 -12.76
CA GLN A 308 -17.30 31.25 -13.92
C GLN A 308 -16.10 32.02 -14.51
N HIS A 309 -15.90 31.88 -15.82
CA HIS A 309 -14.89 32.59 -16.59
C HIS A 309 -15.50 33.87 -17.17
N VAL A 310 -15.21 35.01 -16.56
CA VAL A 310 -15.63 36.34 -17.04
C VAL A 310 -14.40 37.17 -17.40
N MET A 311 -14.44 37.85 -18.54
CA MET A 311 -13.32 38.66 -19.01
C MET A 311 -13.19 39.96 -18.18
N PRO A 312 -11.96 40.45 -17.94
CA PRO A 312 -11.75 41.69 -17.20
C PRO A 312 -12.09 42.90 -18.10
N ASN A 313 -13.37 43.27 -18.14
CA ASN A 313 -13.88 44.64 -18.40
C ASN A 313 -15.41 44.77 -18.48
N GLN A 314 -16.19 43.84 -17.93
CA GLN A 314 -17.63 44.03 -17.76
C GLN A 314 -17.96 44.28 -16.28
N SER A 315 -18.05 45.56 -15.91
CA SER A 315 -18.70 46.02 -14.67
C SER A 315 -20.13 46.42 -14.98
N LEU A 316 -21.11 45.86 -14.26
CA LEU A 316 -22.42 46.48 -14.01
C LEU A 316 -22.83 46.27 -12.55
N THR A 317 -22.64 47.35 -11.78
CA THR A 317 -23.51 47.93 -10.72
C THR A 317 -24.65 47.09 -10.13
N HIS A 318 -24.65 46.93 -8.80
CA HIS A 318 -25.64 47.58 -7.92
C HIS A 318 -25.25 47.49 -6.41
N LEU A 319 -25.25 48.66 -5.77
CA LEU A 319 -25.32 48.95 -4.32
C LEU A 319 -26.69 49.66 -4.09
N PRO A 320 -27.26 49.80 -2.85
CA PRO A 320 -26.62 50.38 -1.64
C PRO A 320 -26.91 49.62 -0.31
N SER A 321 -25.92 49.47 0.58
CA SER A 321 -25.52 50.35 1.69
C SER A 321 -26.44 50.34 2.93
N LYS A 322 -25.85 49.98 4.09
CA LYS A 322 -25.97 50.74 5.35
C LYS A 322 -24.70 50.59 6.21
N ASN A 323 -23.87 51.64 6.15
CA ASN A 323 -23.06 52.33 7.17
C ASN A 323 -22.57 51.59 8.46
N THR A 324 -21.24 51.43 8.55
CA THR A 324 -20.23 51.95 9.55
C THR A 324 -20.64 52.35 10.99
N PRO A 325 -19.73 52.50 12.01
CA PRO A 325 -18.24 52.54 11.98
C PRO A 325 -17.42 51.84 13.14
N VAL A 326 -16.15 51.49 12.84
CA VAL A 326 -14.85 51.81 13.50
C VAL A 326 -14.62 51.68 15.04
N SER A 327 -13.73 50.71 15.38
CA SER A 327 -12.58 50.70 16.35
C SER A 327 -12.79 50.96 17.86
N PRO A 328 -11.72 50.88 18.69
CA PRO A 328 -10.77 49.78 18.96
C PRO A 328 -10.78 49.43 20.46
N LYS A 329 -10.12 48.35 20.93
CA LYS A 329 -9.38 48.38 22.23
C LYS A 329 -8.60 47.10 22.54
N SER A 330 -7.45 47.40 23.11
CA SER A 330 -6.37 46.58 23.62
C SER A 330 -6.70 45.80 24.90
N SER A 331 -6.09 44.62 25.00
CA SER A 331 -5.52 43.97 26.20
C SER A 331 -6.16 44.18 27.58
N THR A 332 -6.56 43.08 28.22
CA THR A 332 -6.30 42.86 29.65
C THR A 332 -6.31 41.37 29.99
N LYS A 333 -5.34 40.96 30.80
CA LYS A 333 -5.10 39.60 31.29
C LYS A 333 -6.21 39.18 32.27
N SER A 334 -6.71 37.95 32.16
CA SER A 334 -7.21 37.22 33.33
C SER A 334 -7.08 35.71 33.11
N THR A 335 -6.44 35.08 34.07
CA THR A 335 -6.24 33.65 34.26
C THR A 335 -7.55 32.86 34.26
N SER A 336 -7.62 31.82 33.43
CA SER A 336 -8.34 30.60 33.78
C SER A 336 -7.65 29.40 33.13
N SER A 337 -7.27 28.46 33.99
CA SER A 337 -6.74 27.15 33.65
C SER A 337 -7.80 26.38 32.87
N PHE A 338 -7.56 26.20 31.58
CA PHE A 338 -8.27 25.25 30.74
C PHE A 338 -7.26 24.57 29.80
N TRP A 339 -7.36 23.25 29.75
CA TRP A 339 -6.51 22.26 29.10
C TRP A 339 -5.57 22.77 28.01
N THR A 340 -4.26 22.55 28.20
CA THR A 340 -3.24 22.71 27.17
C THR A 340 -3.56 21.77 26.01
N SER A 341 -4.13 22.32 24.93
CA SER A 341 -4.18 21.67 23.63
C SER A 341 -2.77 21.21 23.23
N PRO A 342 -2.59 19.98 22.71
CA PRO A 342 -1.29 19.52 22.25
C PRO A 342 -0.77 20.49 21.18
N THR A 343 0.50 20.85 21.30
CA THR A 343 1.18 21.88 20.52
C THR A 343 0.85 21.76 19.03
N ALA A 344 -0.01 22.65 18.51
CA ALA A 344 -0.31 22.74 17.08
C ALA A 344 0.88 23.27 16.25
N VAL A 345 1.98 23.59 16.94
CA VAL A 345 3.26 24.07 16.42
C VAL A 345 4.26 22.93 16.52
N GLY A 346 4.87 22.55 15.39
CA GLY A 346 5.92 21.53 15.37
C GLY A 346 7.20 22.00 16.08
N ARG A 347 8.08 21.05 16.41
CA ARG A 347 9.40 21.35 17.01
C ARG A 347 10.27 22.13 16.02
N THR A 348 10.95 23.20 16.46
CA THR A 348 11.88 23.94 15.59
C THR A 348 13.19 23.17 15.41
N GLU A 349 13.99 23.56 14.42
CA GLU A 349 15.31 22.95 14.19
C GLU A 349 16.25 23.19 15.38
N GLU A 350 16.25 24.40 15.94
CA GLU A 350 17.06 24.77 17.11
C GLU A 350 16.67 23.96 18.34
N PHE A 351 15.37 23.69 18.51
CA PHE A 351 14.88 22.85 19.60
C PHE A 351 15.34 21.40 19.45
N LEU A 352 15.26 20.84 18.24
CA LEU A 352 15.74 19.47 17.98
C LEU A 352 17.25 19.36 18.18
N ARG A 353 18.03 20.29 17.63
CA ARG A 353 19.50 20.33 17.76
C ARG A 353 19.96 20.48 19.21
N SER A 354 19.20 21.18 20.05
CA SER A 354 19.56 21.39 21.47
C SER A 354 19.10 20.26 22.40
N MET A 355 17.99 19.60 22.09
CA MET A 355 17.40 18.58 22.98
C MET A 355 17.86 17.16 22.66
N LEU A 356 18.19 16.86 21.41
CA LEU A 356 18.61 15.53 20.98
C LEU A 356 20.14 15.36 21.12
N PRO A 357 20.62 14.16 21.48
CA PRO A 357 22.05 13.90 21.58
C PRO A 357 22.69 13.91 20.17
N LEU A 358 23.96 14.30 20.08
CA LEU A 358 24.73 14.16 18.84
C LEU A 358 25.33 12.75 18.72
N PRO A 359 25.60 12.27 17.50
CA PRO A 359 26.37 11.05 17.28
C PRO A 359 27.73 11.13 18.01
N SER A 360 28.00 10.12 18.82
CA SER A 360 29.20 9.95 19.63
C SER A 360 29.40 8.48 19.98
N ILE A 361 30.59 8.12 20.46
CA ILE A 361 30.90 6.76 20.95
C ILE A 361 29.82 6.28 21.94
N LYS A 362 29.35 7.18 22.82
CA LYS A 362 28.32 6.84 23.81
C LYS A 362 26.97 6.47 23.17
N THR A 363 26.58 7.12 22.07
CA THR A 363 25.36 6.79 21.32
C THR A 363 25.53 5.58 20.40
N GLU A 364 26.75 5.15 20.16
CA GLU A 364 27.09 3.91 19.44
C GLU A 364 27.11 2.69 20.37
N GLU A 365 27.34 2.89 21.66
CA GLU A 365 27.37 1.81 22.66
C GLU A 365 26.08 1.70 23.50
N PHE A 366 25.35 2.80 23.70
CA PHE A 366 24.18 2.86 24.58
C PHE A 366 22.99 3.56 23.95
N ILE A 367 21.78 3.19 24.40
CA ILE A 367 20.52 3.74 23.89
C ILE A 367 19.98 4.77 24.88
N PRO A 368 19.94 6.07 24.52
CA PRO A 368 19.36 7.08 25.41
C PRO A 368 17.83 6.93 25.42
N VAL A 369 17.26 6.98 26.62
CA VAL A 369 15.81 6.84 26.82
C VAL A 369 15.28 7.94 27.74
N ASN A 370 14.04 8.35 27.49
CA ASN A 370 13.34 9.28 28.38
C ASN A 370 12.83 8.57 29.64
N LYS A 371 12.13 9.33 30.50
CA LYS A 371 11.60 8.81 31.77
C LYS A 371 10.55 7.72 31.56
N GLU A 372 9.78 7.84 30.49
CA GLU A 372 8.72 6.94 30.05
C GLU A 372 9.27 5.67 29.39
N GLY A 373 10.59 5.62 29.12
CA GLY A 373 11.25 4.49 28.49
C GLY A 373 11.17 4.52 26.95
N ASP A 374 10.84 5.64 26.32
CA ASP A 374 10.99 5.79 24.88
C ASP A 374 12.45 6.06 24.50
N ARG A 375 12.93 5.37 23.47
CA ARG A 375 14.22 5.61 22.82
C ARG A 375 14.24 7.00 22.18
N ILE A 376 15.33 7.73 22.44
CA ILE A 376 15.64 9.01 21.82
C ILE A 376 16.73 8.77 20.77
N ASP A 377 16.47 9.12 19.51
CA ASP A 377 17.47 9.00 18.45
C ASP A 377 18.45 10.18 18.47
N PRO A 378 19.73 9.96 18.10
CA PRO A 378 20.65 11.06 17.87
C PRO A 378 20.15 12.01 16.79
N TYR A 379 20.51 13.29 16.90
CA TYR A 379 20.18 14.29 15.91
C TYR A 379 21.03 14.12 14.65
N TYR A 380 20.37 13.99 13.51
CA TYR A 380 21.02 14.00 12.20
C TYR A 380 20.51 15.18 11.38
N PRO A 381 21.37 16.16 11.05
CA PRO A 381 20.96 17.30 10.24
C PRO A 381 20.55 16.85 8.84
N GLN A 382 19.71 17.65 8.18
CA GLN A 382 19.36 17.39 6.79
C GLN A 382 20.62 17.51 5.89
N PRO A 383 20.92 16.51 5.06
CA PRO A 383 22.04 16.57 4.13
C PRO A 383 21.90 17.71 3.11
N SER A 384 23.03 18.21 2.60
CA SER A 384 23.06 19.23 1.55
C SER A 384 22.52 18.68 0.22
N ALA A 385 22.14 19.58 -0.70
CA ALA A 385 21.70 19.17 -2.04
C ALA A 385 22.80 18.42 -2.81
N GLU A 386 24.07 18.81 -2.62
CA GLU A 386 25.23 18.13 -3.22
C GLU A 386 25.38 16.69 -2.70
N ALA A 387 25.19 16.47 -1.40
CA ALA A 387 25.22 15.14 -0.80
C ALA A 387 24.09 14.25 -1.36
N PHE A 388 22.89 14.81 -1.54
CA PHE A 388 21.80 14.10 -2.20
C PHE A 388 22.16 13.76 -3.66
N GLU A 389 22.75 14.67 -4.43
CA GLU A 389 23.14 14.38 -5.81
C GLU A 389 24.19 13.26 -5.87
N GLU A 390 25.18 13.26 -4.97
CA GLU A 390 26.17 12.18 -4.86
C GLU A 390 25.49 10.82 -4.60
N TYR A 391 24.55 10.77 -3.64
CA TYR A 391 23.74 9.59 -3.37
C TYR A 391 22.94 9.14 -4.60
N HIS A 392 22.24 10.04 -5.29
CA HIS A 392 21.43 9.69 -6.45
C HIS A 392 22.29 9.21 -7.64
N SER A 393 23.46 9.82 -7.84
CA SER A 393 24.42 9.37 -8.84
C SER A 393 24.86 7.93 -8.56
N ARG A 394 25.27 7.66 -7.31
CA ARG A 394 25.69 6.32 -6.88
C ARG A 394 24.57 5.28 -6.97
N ALA A 395 23.34 5.65 -6.58
CA ALA A 395 22.19 4.76 -6.59
C ALA A 395 21.68 4.43 -8.02
N LYS A 396 21.97 5.28 -9.02
CA LYS A 396 21.66 5.03 -10.43
C LYS A 396 22.56 3.94 -11.03
N GLU A 397 23.82 3.89 -10.61
CA GLU A 397 24.75 2.84 -11.05
C GLU A 397 24.35 1.48 -10.48
N HIS A 398 24.29 1.39 -9.15
CA HIS A 398 23.83 0.21 -8.45
C HIS A 398 23.27 0.58 -7.07
N LYS A 399 22.15 -0.01 -6.68
CA LYS A 399 21.55 0.26 -5.37
C LYS A 399 22.40 -0.37 -4.27
N VAL A 400 22.74 0.40 -3.25
CA VAL A 400 23.55 -0.03 -2.11
C VAL A 400 22.69 -0.75 -1.05
N CYS A 401 23.29 -1.67 -0.30
CA CYS A 401 22.58 -2.41 0.74
C CYS A 401 22.47 -1.62 2.05
N ASN A 402 21.25 -1.29 2.46
CA ASN A 402 21.01 -0.52 3.69
C ASN A 402 21.51 -1.25 4.95
N SER A 403 21.27 -2.57 5.04
CA SER A 403 21.71 -3.36 6.20
C SER A 403 23.23 -3.32 6.32
N TYR A 404 23.92 -3.63 5.23
CA TYR A 404 25.39 -3.63 5.21
C TYR A 404 25.97 -2.26 5.60
N HIS A 405 25.50 -1.19 4.96
CA HIS A 405 26.08 0.14 5.12
C HIS A 405 25.65 0.88 6.41
N LEU A 406 24.55 0.49 7.05
CA LEU A 406 24.05 1.18 8.27
C LEU A 406 24.12 0.35 9.54
N SER A 407 24.05 -0.98 9.45
CA SER A 407 24.19 -1.88 10.60
C SER A 407 25.57 -2.57 10.66
N GLY A 408 26.38 -2.42 9.61
CA GLY A 408 27.72 -3.01 9.49
C GLY A 408 27.74 -4.44 8.98
N GLU A 409 26.58 -5.10 8.86
CA GLU A 409 26.46 -6.47 8.38
C GLU A 409 25.21 -6.68 7.52
N CYS A 410 25.29 -7.66 6.62
CA CYS A 410 24.17 -8.14 5.85
C CYS A 410 24.05 -9.66 6.06
N GLY A 411 22.93 -10.12 6.60
CA GLY A 411 22.68 -11.54 6.83
C GLY A 411 22.36 -12.35 5.57
N ASP A 412 22.32 -11.71 4.40
CA ASP A 412 22.04 -12.35 3.11
C ASP A 412 23.32 -12.53 2.29
N MET A 413 23.73 -13.79 2.12
CA MET A 413 24.91 -14.17 1.32
C MET A 413 24.70 -13.99 -0.18
N SER A 414 23.45 -13.83 -0.64
CA SER A 414 23.08 -13.57 -2.03
C SER A 414 22.36 -12.23 -2.17
N CYS A 415 22.75 -11.25 -1.36
CA CYS A 415 22.15 -9.92 -1.40
C CYS A 415 22.23 -9.30 -2.81
N PRO A 416 21.10 -8.89 -3.41
CA PRO A 416 21.10 -8.28 -4.75
C PRO A 416 21.54 -6.80 -4.74
N TYR A 417 21.92 -6.27 -3.58
CA TYR A 417 22.33 -4.89 -3.38
C TYR A 417 23.85 -4.80 -3.20
N ASP A 418 24.39 -3.63 -3.52
CA ASP A 418 25.82 -3.39 -3.51
C ASP A 418 26.40 -3.32 -2.10
N HIS A 419 27.42 -4.14 -1.83
CA HIS A 419 28.21 -4.15 -0.60
C HIS A 419 29.60 -3.52 -0.78
N THR A 420 29.92 -2.97 -1.96
CA THR A 420 31.16 -2.23 -2.16
C THR A 420 31.17 -0.96 -1.32
N ASP A 421 32.37 -0.54 -0.91
CA ASP A 421 32.56 0.65 -0.09
C ASP A 421 31.97 1.88 -0.77
N VAL A 422 31.28 2.70 0.01
CA VAL A 422 30.67 3.96 -0.41
C VAL A 422 31.22 5.09 0.44
N THR A 423 31.12 6.31 -0.04
CA THR A 423 31.57 7.50 0.70
C THR A 423 30.70 7.71 1.95
N ASN A 424 31.28 8.34 2.98
CA ASN A 424 30.53 8.66 4.20
C ASN A 424 29.33 9.59 3.90
N THR A 425 29.43 10.46 2.89
CA THR A 425 28.32 11.29 2.40
C THR A 425 27.09 10.45 2.02
N VAL A 426 27.30 9.36 1.27
CA VAL A 426 26.23 8.43 0.86
C VAL A 426 25.62 7.73 2.08
N ILE A 427 26.44 7.33 3.06
CA ILE A 427 25.99 6.70 4.31
C ILE A 427 25.13 7.68 5.12
N GLU A 428 25.54 8.93 5.25
CA GLU A 428 24.81 9.97 5.98
C GLU A 428 23.45 10.27 5.35
N VAL A 429 23.39 10.38 4.02
CA VAL A 429 22.12 10.55 3.28
C VAL A 429 21.21 9.35 3.51
N LEU A 430 21.75 8.13 3.37
CA LEU A 430 20.99 6.90 3.55
C LEU A 430 20.45 6.79 4.99
N ARG A 431 21.28 7.11 6.00
CA ARG A 431 20.88 7.16 7.41
C ARG A 431 19.77 8.17 7.63
N TRP A 432 19.94 9.40 7.13
CA TRP A 432 18.92 10.45 7.27
C TRP A 432 17.60 10.04 6.63
N MET A 433 17.62 9.44 5.43
CA MET A 433 16.42 8.95 4.74
C MET A 433 15.70 7.89 5.57
N LEU A 434 16.41 6.88 6.07
CA LEU A 434 15.79 5.77 6.80
C LEU A 434 15.32 6.15 8.22
N LEU A 435 15.93 7.15 8.85
CA LEU A 435 15.40 7.74 10.08
C LEU A 435 14.05 8.47 9.87
N GLN A 436 13.63 8.72 8.63
CA GLN A 436 12.28 9.22 8.34
C GLN A 436 11.22 8.10 8.22
N HIS A 437 11.63 6.84 8.35
CA HIS A 437 10.76 5.67 8.34
C HIS A 437 10.57 5.15 9.77
N PRO A 438 9.32 5.10 10.28
CA PRO A 438 9.06 4.66 11.64
C PRO A 438 9.47 3.20 11.86
N CYS A 439 10.24 2.95 12.92
CA CYS A 439 10.53 1.62 13.42
C CYS A 439 9.25 0.95 13.93
N SER A 440 9.07 -0.34 13.62
CA SER A 440 7.95 -1.16 14.13
C SER A 440 7.90 -1.20 15.66
N ARG A 441 9.06 -1.20 16.33
CA ARG A 441 9.17 -1.20 17.79
C ARG A 441 9.05 0.21 18.40
N SER A 442 9.03 1.27 17.60
CA SER A 442 8.91 2.68 18.05
C SER A 442 9.83 2.98 19.25
N GLY A 443 9.38 3.76 20.25
CA GLY A 443 10.17 4.08 21.44
C GLY A 443 10.63 2.87 22.26
N ALA A 444 10.02 1.69 22.10
CA ALA A 444 10.42 0.46 22.80
C ALA A 444 11.59 -0.30 22.12
N CYS A 445 12.12 0.20 21.00
CA CYS A 445 13.26 -0.42 20.33
C CYS A 445 14.53 -0.31 21.19
N ARG A 446 15.25 -1.44 21.34
CA ARG A 446 16.52 -1.54 22.07
C ARG A 446 17.66 -2.17 21.26
N SER A 447 17.53 -2.21 19.94
CA SER A 447 18.60 -2.65 19.04
C SER A 447 19.49 -1.48 18.66
N ILE A 448 20.79 -1.55 18.98
CA ILE A 448 21.76 -0.50 18.63
C ILE A 448 21.97 -0.42 17.11
N LYS A 449 21.84 -1.56 16.42
CA LYS A 449 21.91 -1.72 14.95
C LYS A 449 20.65 -1.24 14.21
N CYS A 450 19.60 -0.80 14.91
CA CYS A 450 18.39 -0.29 14.27
C CYS A 450 18.65 1.05 13.58
N TYR A 451 18.49 1.07 12.26
CA TYR A 451 18.65 2.26 11.40
C TYR A 451 17.32 2.89 10.98
N MET A 452 16.19 2.42 11.54
CA MET A 452 14.87 3.06 11.41
C MET A 452 14.68 4.17 12.44
N GLY A 453 13.79 5.12 12.16
CA GLY A 453 13.51 6.22 13.09
C GLY A 453 12.49 5.87 14.17
N HIS A 454 12.75 6.30 15.40
CA HIS A 454 11.89 6.10 16.57
C HIS A 454 11.18 7.41 17.00
N LEU A 455 11.67 8.57 16.53
CA LEU A 455 11.04 9.88 16.72
C LEU A 455 11.12 10.75 15.46
N CYS A 456 10.19 11.71 15.31
CA CYS A 456 10.22 12.64 14.18
C CYS A 456 11.21 13.79 14.42
N GLN A 457 12.23 13.89 13.55
CA GLN A 457 13.23 14.96 13.56
C GLN A 457 13.00 16.05 12.49
N LYS A 458 11.85 16.06 11.80
CA LYS A 458 11.56 17.08 10.78
C LYS A 458 11.18 18.42 11.44
N PRO A 459 11.94 19.52 11.21
CA PRO A 459 11.60 20.83 11.74
C PRO A 459 10.19 21.27 11.29
N GLY A 460 9.43 21.86 12.22
CA GLY A 460 8.06 22.35 11.96
C GLY A 460 7.01 21.26 11.74
N CYS A 461 7.36 19.98 11.85
CA CYS A 461 6.42 18.89 11.63
C CYS A 461 5.38 18.81 12.77
N LYS A 462 4.10 18.80 12.39
CA LYS A 462 2.99 18.86 13.35
C LYS A 462 2.54 17.47 13.77
N ALA A 463 2.13 17.35 15.02
CA ALA A 463 1.51 16.18 15.60
C ALA A 463 0.03 16.08 15.15
N VAL A 464 -0.17 16.01 13.83
CA VAL A 464 -1.44 15.68 13.16
C VAL A 464 -1.07 14.86 11.94
N LYS A 465 -1.95 13.96 11.48
CA LYS A 465 -1.71 13.17 10.27
C LYS A 465 -1.52 14.11 9.07
N SER A 466 -0.27 14.38 8.74
CA SER A 466 0.17 15.11 7.55
C SER A 466 0.62 14.09 6.51
N TRP A 467 0.25 14.31 5.25
CA TRP A 467 0.68 13.45 4.14
C TRP A 467 2.22 13.42 3.98
N GLN A 468 2.92 14.42 4.52
CA GLN A 468 4.37 14.61 4.42
C GLN A 468 5.18 13.92 5.54
N CYS A 469 4.52 13.34 6.56
CA CYS A 469 5.18 12.68 7.69
C CYS A 469 4.56 11.31 7.99
N ARG A 470 5.43 10.30 8.15
CA ARG A 470 5.02 8.90 8.40
C ARG A 470 4.86 8.58 9.90
N PHE A 471 5.36 9.44 10.77
CA PHE A 471 5.34 9.25 12.20
C PHE A 471 3.96 9.47 12.81
N ASN A 472 3.64 8.68 13.84
CA ASN A 472 2.40 8.82 14.60
C ASN A 472 2.45 10.02 15.56
N GLN A 473 1.37 10.26 16.30
CA GLN A 473 1.29 11.34 17.28
C GLN A 473 2.42 11.26 18.31
N ASN A 474 2.66 10.07 18.87
CA ASN A 474 3.59 9.85 19.96
C ASN A 474 5.02 10.28 19.57
N ALA A 475 5.45 9.94 18.35
CA ALA A 475 6.75 10.33 17.81
C ALA A 475 6.97 11.86 17.70
N HIS A 476 5.89 12.65 17.68
CA HIS A 476 5.93 14.12 17.70
C HIS A 476 5.77 14.72 19.09
N THR A 477 5.25 13.97 20.06
CA THR A 477 4.92 14.47 21.40
C THR A 477 5.78 13.88 22.52
N LEU A 478 6.58 12.84 22.25
CA LEU A 478 7.44 12.21 23.26
C LEU A 478 8.41 13.20 23.91
N ASP A 479 8.69 12.99 25.20
CA ASP A 479 9.67 13.79 25.93
C ASP A 479 11.08 13.48 25.41
N LEU A 480 11.81 14.53 25.04
CA LEU A 480 13.18 14.43 24.52
C LEU A 480 14.25 14.53 25.62
N ARG A 481 13.85 14.70 26.89
CA ARG A 481 14.79 14.70 28.01
C ARG A 481 15.31 13.28 28.25
N ILE A 482 16.60 13.10 28.03
CA ILE A 482 17.29 11.84 28.33
C ILE A 482 17.30 11.65 29.85
N ALA A 483 16.66 10.57 30.33
CA ALA A 483 16.62 10.21 31.73
C ALA A 483 17.72 9.19 32.09
N ARG A 484 17.99 8.22 31.19
CA ARG A 484 19.01 7.19 31.37
C ARG A 484 19.52 6.65 30.04
N TRP A 485 20.55 5.82 30.11
CA TRP A 485 21.18 5.13 28.98
C TRP A 485 21.02 3.63 29.19
N ASP A 486 20.20 2.99 28.36
CA ASP A 486 19.94 1.55 28.43
C ASP A 486 21.01 0.78 27.63
N VAL A 487 21.39 -0.41 28.10
CA VAL A 487 22.28 -1.33 27.37
C VAL A 487 21.50 -1.94 26.19
N PRO A 488 22.08 -1.99 24.98
CA PRO A 488 21.45 -2.66 23.85
C PRO A 488 21.07 -4.09 24.17
N THR A 489 19.90 -4.52 23.70
CA THR A 489 19.50 -5.93 23.79
C THR A 489 19.74 -6.54 22.43
N ASP A 490 20.88 -7.22 22.28
CA ASP A 490 21.20 -8.02 21.10
C ASP A 490 20.30 -9.26 21.09
N GLN A 491 19.06 -9.08 20.67
CA GLN A 491 18.26 -10.19 20.15
C GLN A 491 18.42 -10.18 18.63
N ASP A 492 19.02 -11.27 18.14
CA ASP A 492 19.23 -11.63 16.75
C ASP A 492 17.95 -11.53 15.91
N GLU A 493 17.59 -10.33 15.45
CA GLU A 493 16.50 -10.14 14.50
C GLU A 493 16.79 -9.00 13.53
N ILE A 494 17.73 -9.22 12.60
CA ILE A 494 17.69 -8.61 11.26
C ILE A 494 17.75 -9.73 10.21
N VAL A 495 16.81 -10.67 10.29
CA VAL A 495 16.46 -11.54 9.17
C VAL A 495 14.93 -11.55 9.08
N ASP A 496 14.38 -10.39 8.69
CA ASP A 496 13.12 -10.25 7.94
C ASP A 496 12.66 -8.79 8.01
N GLN A 497 13.36 -7.89 7.30
CA GLN A 497 12.71 -6.68 6.83
C GLN A 497 13.38 -6.18 5.56
N TRP A 498 12.67 -6.43 4.46
CA TRP A 498 13.04 -6.07 3.10
C TRP A 498 13.54 -4.63 2.95
N SER A 499 14.67 -4.54 2.27
CA SER A 499 15.15 -3.46 1.43
C SER A 499 14.05 -2.47 1.06
N VAL A 500 14.09 -1.29 1.69
CA VAL A 500 13.28 -0.14 1.31
C VAL A 500 13.67 0.23 -0.12
N SER A 501 12.86 -0.22 -1.07
CA SER A 501 12.98 0.16 -2.46
C SER A 501 12.62 1.63 -2.59
N ASP A 502 13.63 2.44 -2.90
CA ASP A 502 13.45 3.83 -3.31
C ASP A 502 12.52 3.88 -4.51
N GLY A 503 11.37 4.51 -4.30
CA GLY A 503 10.22 4.49 -5.18
C GLY A 503 9.20 5.53 -4.74
N SER A 504 9.67 6.72 -4.36
CA SER A 504 8.92 7.98 -4.34
C SER A 504 9.86 9.13 -3.97
N ILE A 505 10.78 9.47 -4.86
CA ILE A 505 11.30 10.84 -4.94
C ILE A 505 10.77 11.37 -6.27
N GLY A 506 9.65 12.10 -6.18
CA GLY A 506 9.11 12.84 -7.30
C GLY A 506 10.02 14.02 -7.61
N GLU A 507 10.34 14.18 -8.89
CA GLU A 507 11.02 15.33 -9.47
C GLU A 507 10.35 16.64 -8.99
N HIS A 508 11.10 17.45 -8.24
CA HIS A 508 10.79 18.86 -8.07
C HIS A 508 11.67 19.65 -9.03
N SER A 509 11.03 20.32 -10.00
CA SER A 509 11.65 21.30 -10.89
C SER A 509 12.25 22.49 -10.08
N PRO A 510 13.30 23.15 -10.61
CA PRO A 510 14.11 24.09 -9.84
C PRO A 510 13.38 25.41 -9.59
N ILE A 511 13.53 25.92 -8.36
CA ILE A 511 13.13 27.26 -7.95
C ILE A 511 14.14 28.24 -8.53
N SER A 512 13.67 29.16 -9.38
CA SER A 512 14.41 30.32 -9.84
C SER A 512 14.75 31.22 -8.65
N LEU A 513 16.05 31.43 -8.42
CA LEU A 513 16.57 32.52 -7.60
C LEU A 513 16.55 33.79 -8.46
N GLU A 514 15.65 34.72 -8.15
CA GLU A 514 15.84 36.14 -8.48
C GLU A 514 16.75 36.73 -7.39
N LEU A 515 17.91 37.19 -7.85
CA LEU A 515 18.85 38.04 -7.12
C LEU A 515 18.30 39.47 -7.14
N ASP A 516 18.26 40.11 -5.96
CA ASP A 516 18.56 41.54 -5.83
C ASP A 516 20.04 41.68 -5.43
#